data_AF-A0AAE9MSU7-F1
#
_entry.id   AF-A0AAE9MSU7-F1
#
_cell.length_a   1.000
_cell.length_b   1.000
_cell.length_c   1.000
_cell.angle_alpha   90.00
_cell.angle_beta   90.00
_cell.angle_gamma   90.00
#
_symmetry.space_group_name_H-M   'P 1'
#
loop_
_entity.id
_entity.type
_entity.pdbx_description
1 polymer ?
#
loop_
_entity_poly.entity_id
_entity_poly.type
_entity_poly.pdbx_seq_one_letter_code
_entity_poly.pdbx_strand_id
1 'polypeptide(L)' 'MEIGKTYLVKKDIFSFKAGELWTLKDKGYQFYYGEHNFVFADKEKHNKFLVLRDVDDEDMKIYYHLEEYFAEIT' A
#
# COMPACT_ATOMS: atom_id res chain seq x y z
N MET A 1 2.44 2.43 7.79
CA MET A 1 0.97 2.41 7.59
C MET A 1 0.30 1.52 8.63
N GLU A 2 -0.90 1.89 9.07
CA GLU A 2 -1.68 1.27 10.14
C GLU A 2 -3.04 0.80 9.64
N ILE A 3 -3.51 -0.35 10.13
CA ILE A 3 -4.80 -0.92 9.74
C ILE A 3 -5.93 -0.01 10.26
N GLY A 4 -6.95 0.21 9.42
CA GLY A 4 -8.10 1.06 9.69
C GLY A 4 -7.89 2.55 9.35
N LYS A 5 -6.65 2.98 9.07
CA LYS A 5 -6.36 4.35 8.65
C LYS A 5 -6.58 4.55 7.16
N THR A 6 -6.97 5.77 6.80
CA THR A 6 -7.15 6.18 5.40
C THR A 6 -5.94 6.97 4.93
N TYR A 7 -5.54 6.72 3.69
CA TYR A 7 -4.35 7.29 3.08
C TYR A 7 -4.69 7.97 1.76
N LEU A 8 -4.17 9.19 1.59
CA LEU A 8 -4.11 9.91 0.33
C LEU A 8 -2.91 9.40 -0.49
N VAL A 9 -3.16 9.00 -1.74
CA VAL A 9 -2.10 8.67 -2.69
C VAL A 9 -1.48 9.97 -3.21
N LYS A 10 -0.18 10.17 -2.97
CA LYS A 10 0.57 11.37 -3.35
C LYS A 10 1.14 11.33 -4.76
N LYS A 11 1.48 10.14 -5.26
CA LYS A 11 2.10 9.90 -6.57
C LYS A 11 1.47 8.65 -7.17
N ASP A 12 1.33 8.62 -8.49
CA ASP A 12 0.92 7.41 -9.21
C ASP A 12 1.90 6.26 -8.89
N ILE A 13 1.36 5.11 -8.48
CA ILE A 13 2.15 3.93 -8.19
C ILE A 13 1.31 2.67 -8.42
N PHE A 14 1.82 1.71 -9.20
CA PHE A 14 1.08 0.51 -9.59
C PHE A 14 -0.34 0.84 -10.13
N SER A 15 -1.38 0.34 -9.46
CA SER A 15 -2.79 0.60 -9.77
C SER A 15 -3.37 1.81 -9.03
N PHE A 16 -2.59 2.48 -8.18
CA PHE A 16 -2.98 3.66 -7.42
C PHE A 16 -2.71 4.94 -8.22
N LYS A 17 -3.65 5.88 -8.17
CA LYS A 17 -3.55 7.18 -8.82
C LYS A 17 -3.45 8.31 -7.80
N ALA A 18 -2.62 9.30 -8.07
CA ALA A 18 -2.47 10.47 -7.20
C ALA A 18 -3.84 11.13 -6.97
N GLY A 19 -4.14 11.49 -5.72
CA GLY A 19 -5.43 12.02 -5.29
C GLY A 19 -6.44 10.98 -4.83
N GLU A 20 -6.23 9.69 -5.09
CA GLU A 20 -7.12 8.64 -4.57
C GLU A 20 -7.01 8.50 -3.04
N LEU A 21 -8.12 8.10 -2.41
CA LEU A 21 -8.19 7.81 -0.98
C LEU A 21 -8.47 6.33 -0.75
N TRP A 22 -7.64 5.69 0.06
CA TRP A 22 -7.73 4.26 0.32
C TRP A 22 -7.56 3.96 1.81
N THR A 23 -8.47 3.18 2.39
CA THR A 23 -8.36 2.70 3.76
C THR A 23 -7.56 1.40 3.79
N LEU A 24 -6.51 1.33 4.60
CA LEU A 24 -5.76 0.09 4.78
C LEU A 24 -6.61 -0.89 5.60
N LYS A 25 -7.07 -1.97 4.96
CA LYS A 25 -7.91 -3.00 5.57
C LYS A 25 -7.08 -4.07 6.25
N ASP A 26 -5.95 -4.44 5.67
CA ASP A 26 -5.08 -5.49 6.19
C ASP A 26 -3.64 -5.33 5.67
N LYS A 27 -2.67 -5.89 6.38
CA LYS A 27 -1.29 -6.01 5.93
C LYS A 27 -0.59 -7.21 6.57
N GLY A 28 0.34 -7.81 5.86
CA GLY A 28 1.09 -8.96 6.36
C GLY A 28 2.36 -9.23 5.58
N TYR A 29 3.20 -10.11 6.14
CA TYR A 29 4.39 -10.62 5.47
C TYR A 29 4.23 -12.12 5.22
N GLN A 30 4.37 -12.53 3.97
CA GLN A 30 4.25 -13.91 3.54
C GLN A 30 5.65 -14.51 3.32
N PHE A 31 6.22 -15.05 4.40
CA PHE A 31 7.62 -15.51 4.47
C PHE A 31 8.04 -16.44 3.33
N TYR A 32 7.17 -17.39 2.94
CA TYR A 32 7.49 -18.35 1.87
C TYR A 32 7.79 -17.69 0.52
N TYR A 33 7.16 -16.54 0.24
CA TYR A 33 7.34 -15.81 -1.02
C TYR A 33 8.17 -14.53 -0.87
N GLY A 34 8.57 -14.16 0.36
CA GLY A 34 9.25 -12.89 0.62
C GLY A 34 8.40 -11.68 0.23
N GLU A 35 7.10 -11.71 0.54
CA GLU A 35 6.14 -10.69 0.08
C GLU A 35 5.54 -9.88 1.23
N HIS A 36 5.68 -8.56 1.14
CA HIS A 36 4.94 -7.58 1.93
C HIS A 36 3.61 -7.26 1.25
N ASN A 37 2.52 -7.75 1.82
CA ASN A 37 1.18 -7.64 1.28
C ASN A 37 0.38 -6.55 2.00
N PHE A 38 -0.36 -5.75 1.24
CA PHE A 38 -1.28 -4.73 1.74
C PHE A 38 -2.62 -4.84 1.01
N VAL A 39 -3.71 -4.76 1.77
CA VAL A 39 -5.08 -4.76 1.25
C VAL A 39 -5.71 -3.41 1.55
N PHE A 40 -6.07 -2.69 0.50
CA PHE A 40 -6.77 -1.42 0.58
C PHE A 40 -8.22 -1.57 0.16
N ALA A 41 -9.12 -0.83 0.80
CA ALA A 41 -10.52 -0.76 0.43
C ALA A 41 -10.96 0.69 0.25
N ASP A 42 -11.81 0.95 -0.74
CA ASP A 42 -12.54 2.21 -0.86
C ASP A 42 -13.85 2.17 -0.07
N LYS A 43 -14.63 3.26 -0.15
CA LYS A 43 -15.94 3.37 0.51
C LYS A 43 -16.99 2.39 -0.05
N GLU A 44 -16.80 1.93 -1.28
CA GLU A 44 -17.69 1.00 -1.98
C GLU A 44 -17.26 -0.47 -1.80
N LYS A 45 -16.23 -0.71 -0.97
CA LYS A 45 -15.63 -2.02 -0.66
C LYS A 45 -14.92 -2.68 -1.86
N HIS A 46 -14.56 -1.93 -2.90
CA HIS A 46 -13.61 -2.41 -3.89
C HIS A 46 -12.25 -2.54 -3.22
N ASN A 47 -11.54 -3.64 -3.52
CA ASN A 47 -10.22 -3.87 -2.95
C ASN A 47 -9.12 -3.59 -3.99
N LYS A 48 -8.06 -2.91 -3.57
CA LYS A 48 -6.77 -2.87 -4.26
C LYS A 48 -5.72 -3.60 -3.43
N PHE A 49 -4.82 -4.28 -4.10
CA PHE A 49 -3.74 -5.03 -3.48
C PHE A 49 -2.41 -4.38 -3.87
N LEU A 50 -1.51 -4.26 -2.90
CA LEU A 50 -0.12 -3.89 -3.11
C LEU A 50 0.74 -5.04 -2.57
N VAL A 51 1.60 -5.57 -3.42
CA VAL A 51 2.54 -6.65 -3.08
C VAL A 51 3.92 -6.14 -3.43
N LEU A 52 4.81 -6.10 -2.44
CA LEU A 52 6.21 -5.70 -2.58
C LEU A 52 7.10 -6.87 -2.18
N ARG A 53 8.11 -7.20 -2.99
CA ARG A 53 8.89 -8.42 -2.85
C ARG A 53 10.32 -8.15 -2.38
N ASP A 54 10.80 -8.95 -1.44
CA ASP A 54 12.17 -8.87 -0.90
C ASP A 54 13.26 -9.04 -1.97
N VAL A 55 12.95 -9.78 -3.04
CA VAL A 55 13.88 -10.07 -4.14
C VAL A 55 13.97 -8.96 -5.19
N ASP A 56 13.17 -7.90 -5.04
CA ASP A 56 13.08 -6.79 -5.99
C ASP A 56 13.52 -5.48 -5.30
N ASP A 57 14.67 -4.95 -5.71
CA ASP A 57 15.26 -3.75 -5.12
C ASP A 57 14.35 -2.52 -5.26
N GLU A 58 13.55 -2.43 -6.32
CA GLU A 58 12.61 -1.33 -6.53
C GLU A 58 11.42 -1.45 -5.59
N ASP A 59 10.87 -2.66 -5.43
CA ASP A 59 9.81 -2.94 -4.45
C ASP A 59 10.27 -2.62 -3.03
N MET A 60 11.50 -2.99 -2.67
CA MET A 60 12.04 -2.73 -1.33
C MET A 60 12.32 -1.24 -1.10
N LYS A 61 12.76 -0.51 -2.12
CA LYS A 61 12.85 0.96 -2.04
C LYS A 61 11.49 1.59 -1.79
N ILE A 62 10.43 1.11 -2.46
CA ILE A 62 9.06 1.56 -2.21
C ILE A 62 8.62 1.21 -0.78
N TYR A 63 8.89 -0.01 -0.32
CA TYR A 63 8.49 -0.49 1.01
C TYR A 63 9.11 0.36 2.13
N TYR A 64 10.39 0.70 2.01
CA TYR A 64 11.09 1.53 3.00
C TYR A 64 10.69 3.01 2.96
N HIS A 65 10.03 3.44 1.88
CA HIS A 65 9.63 4.84 1.66
C HIS A 65 8.13 4.98 1.33
N LEU A 66 7.28 4.15 1.94
CA LEU A 66 5.82 4.19 1.72
C LEU A 66 5.23 5.58 1.98
N GLU A 67 5.82 6.34 2.89
CA GLU A 67 5.45 7.73 3.18
C GLU A 67 5.64 8.66 1.99
N GLU A 68 6.44 8.33 0.97
CA GLU A 68 6.56 9.11 -0.26
C GLU A 68 5.33 8.99 -1.17
N TYR A 69 4.59 7.88 -1.05
CA TYR A 69 3.46 7.53 -1.91
C TYR A 69 2.12 7.66 -1.18
N PHE A 70 2.09 7.44 0.13
CA PHE A 70 0.87 7.44 0.93
C PHE A 70 1.00 8.42 2.10
N ALA A 71 0.08 9.38 2.19
CA ALA A 71 -0.04 10.27 3.34
C ALA A 71 -1.27 9.89 4.17
N GLU A 72 -1.09 9.66 5.47
CA GLU A 72 -2.22 9.46 6.39
C GLU A 72 -3.06 10.72 6.46
N ILE A 73 -4.38 10.58 6.36
CA ILE A 73 -5.35 11.66 6.58
C ILE A 73 -6.05 11.40 7.90
N THR A 74 -5.90 12.36 8.82
CA THR A 74 -6.45 12.32 10.19
C THR A 74 -7.97 12.43 10.17
#